data_AF-T1ASU0-F1
#
_entry.id   AF-T1ASU0-F1
#
_cell.length_a   1.000
_cell.length_b   1.000
_cell.length_c   1.000
_cell.angle_alpha   90.00
_cell.angle_beta   90.00
_cell.angle_gamma   90.00
#
_symmetry.space_group_name_H-M   'P 1'
#
loop_
_entity.id
_entity.type
_entity.pdbx_description
1 polymer ?
#
loop_
_entity_poly.entity_id
_entity_poly.type
_entity_poly.pdbx_seq_one_letter_code
_entity_poly.pdbx_strand_id
1 'polypeptide(L)'
;MPEFGIGLTDLAKHHSGNDAELPRDAFDMHALRRKIARHAPRLLAFTSKNAAQAVLGHAVDYGAQAETWDSTALWVLPSPSGQARRFWNVAPWQALAQAFHAPR
;
A
#
# COMPACT_ATOMS: atom_id res chain seq x y z
N MET A 1 10.75 -12.58 7.12
CA MET A 1 10.03 -11.28 7.22
C MET A 1 9.10 -11.15 8.43
N PRO A 2 8.36 -12.17 8.89
CA PRO A 2 7.58 -12.05 10.13
C PRO A 2 8.44 -11.66 11.34
N GLU A 3 9.70 -12.11 11.35
CA GLU A 3 10.73 -11.73 12.34
C GLU A 3 10.99 -10.23 12.44
N PHE A 4 10.67 -9.45 11.40
CA PHE A 4 10.82 -8.00 11.37
C PHE A 4 9.51 -7.26 11.64
N GLY A 5 8.43 -7.99 11.97
CA GLY A 5 7.09 -7.41 12.14
C GLY A 5 6.45 -6.90 10.84
N ILE A 6 6.97 -7.33 9.68
CA ILE A 6 6.47 -6.92 8.35
C ILE A 6 5.76 -8.10 7.69
N GLY A 7 4.51 -7.86 7.28
CA GLY A 7 3.73 -8.76 6.43
C GLY A 7 3.69 -8.27 4.99
N LEU A 8 3.64 -9.18 4.03
CA LEU A 8 3.40 -8.89 2.63
C LEU A 8 2.10 -9.54 2.19
N THR A 9 1.27 -8.79 1.48
CA THR A 9 0.11 -9.32 0.77
C THR A 9 0.08 -8.71 -0.62
N ASP A 10 -0.20 -9.55 -1.60
CA ASP A 10 -0.45 -9.08 -2.96
C ASP A 10 -1.96 -8.92 -3.20
N LEU A 11 -2.31 -7.92 -3.99
CA LEU A 11 -3.69 -7.57 -4.34
C LEU A 11 -4.12 -8.14 -5.70
N ALA A 12 -3.18 -8.47 -6.58
CA ALA A 12 -3.41 -8.95 -7.93
C ALA A 12 -3.32 -10.48 -7.97
N LYS A 13 -4.42 -11.17 -7.65
CA LYS A 13 -4.44 -12.65 -7.64
C LYS A 13 -4.38 -13.30 -9.02
N HIS A 14 -4.55 -12.55 -10.10
CA HIS A 14 -4.68 -13.14 -11.44
C HIS A 14 -3.80 -12.52 -12.52
N HIS A 15 -3.15 -11.37 -12.31
CA HIS A 15 -2.35 -10.70 -13.33
C HIS A 15 -1.00 -10.23 -12.75
N SER A 16 0.07 -10.91 -13.14
CA SER A 16 1.43 -10.38 -13.09
C SER A 16 1.65 -9.55 -14.36
N GLY A 17 1.26 -8.28 -14.29
CA GLY A 17 1.35 -7.28 -15.35
C GLY A 17 1.57 -5.90 -14.75
N ASN A 18 1.85 -4.90 -15.58
CA ASN A 18 2.19 -3.55 -15.12
C ASN A 18 1.03 -2.95 -14.31
N ASP A 19 1.31 -2.15 -13.26
CA ASP A 19 0.29 -1.39 -12.50
C ASP A 19 -0.54 -0.44 -13.41
N ALA A 20 -0.07 -0.17 -14.61
CA ALA A 20 -0.76 0.61 -15.65
C ALA A 20 -1.79 -0.21 -16.45
N GLU A 21 -1.72 -1.53 -16.41
CA GLU A 21 -2.57 -2.45 -17.19
C GLU A 21 -3.58 -3.21 -16.31
N LEU A 22 -3.51 -3.06 -14.99
CA LEU A 22 -4.46 -3.68 -14.07
C LEU A 22 -5.80 -2.91 -14.11
N PRO A 23 -6.89 -3.54 -14.61
CA PRO A 23 -8.21 -2.92 -14.52
C PRO A 23 -8.59 -2.72 -13.05
N ARG A 24 -9.41 -1.71 -12.77
CA ARG A 24 -9.83 -1.38 -11.38
C ARG A 24 -10.45 -2.59 -10.65
N ASP A 25 -11.09 -3.47 -11.40
CA ASP A 25 -11.73 -4.70 -10.91
C ASP A 25 -10.75 -5.86 -10.68
N ALA A 26 -9.47 -5.73 -11.04
CA ALA A 26 -8.45 -6.74 -10.77
C ALA A 26 -8.01 -6.78 -9.30
N PHE A 27 -8.30 -5.72 -8.54
CA PHE A 27 -7.95 -5.64 -7.13
C PHE A 27 -9.12 -6.13 -6.25
N ASP A 28 -8.92 -7.27 -5.57
CA ASP A 28 -9.91 -7.81 -4.62
C ASP A 28 -9.89 -7.00 -3.31
N MET A 29 -10.50 -5.81 -3.36
CA MET A 29 -10.64 -4.88 -2.22
C MET A 29 -11.27 -5.57 -1.01
N HIS A 30 -12.29 -6.41 -1.25
CA HIS A 30 -12.97 -7.11 -0.17
C HIS A 30 -12.06 -8.10 0.54
N ALA A 31 -11.24 -8.88 -0.18
CA ALA A 31 -10.26 -9.75 0.45
C ALA A 31 -9.18 -8.99 1.21
N LEU A 32 -8.72 -7.84 0.68
CA LEU A 32 -7.78 -7.00 1.41
C LEU A 32 -8.40 -6.49 2.71
N ARG A 33 -9.60 -5.88 2.65
CA ARG A 33 -10.32 -5.39 3.83
C ARG A 33 -10.49 -6.48 4.88
N ARG A 34 -10.89 -7.70 4.49
CA ARG A 34 -10.98 -8.85 5.40
C ARG A 34 -9.65 -9.22 6.04
N LYS A 35 -8.55 -9.21 5.27
CA LYS A 35 -7.20 -9.46 5.82
C LYS A 35 -6.80 -8.39 6.83
N ILE A 36 -7.03 -7.12 6.52
CA ILE A 36 -6.70 -6.01 7.42
C ILE A 36 -7.52 -6.08 8.70
N ALA A 37 -8.83 -6.30 8.61
CA ALA A 37 -9.68 -6.49 9.79
C ALA A 37 -9.23 -7.69 10.65
N ARG A 38 -8.81 -8.81 10.02
CA ARG A 38 -8.35 -10.01 10.73
C ARG A 38 -7.00 -9.81 11.43
N HIS A 39 -6.05 -9.16 10.77
CA HIS A 39 -4.68 -9.05 11.26
C HIS A 39 -4.40 -7.75 12.01
N ALA A 40 -5.29 -6.76 11.89
CA ALA A 40 -5.21 -5.43 12.50
C ALA A 40 -3.78 -4.83 12.50
N PRO A 41 -3.11 -4.76 11.34
CA PRO A 41 -1.77 -4.19 11.28
C PRO A 41 -1.83 -2.72 11.67
N ARG A 42 -0.77 -2.20 12.30
CA ARG A 42 -0.71 -0.77 12.64
C ARG A 42 -0.66 0.11 11.39
N LEU A 43 0.12 -0.32 10.40
CA LEU A 43 0.36 0.40 9.15
C LEU A 43 0.07 -0.52 7.98
N LEU A 44 -0.59 0.00 6.94
CA LEU A 44 -0.72 -0.63 5.63
C LEU A 44 -0.12 0.31 4.59
N ALA A 45 0.85 -0.18 3.82
CA ALA A 45 1.48 0.60 2.76
C ALA A 45 1.19 0.00 1.38
N PHE A 46 0.52 0.76 0.53
CA PHE A 46 0.42 0.46 -0.90
C PHE A 46 1.76 0.83 -1.56
N THR A 47 2.38 -0.14 -2.22
CA THR A 47 3.66 0.06 -2.92
C THR A 47 3.50 0.70 -4.30
N SER A 48 2.29 1.16 -4.67
CA SER A 48 2.08 1.99 -5.86
C SER A 48 0.89 2.93 -5.70
N LYS A 49 1.00 4.12 -6.32
CA LYS A 49 -0.09 5.12 -6.35
C LYS A 49 -1.31 4.59 -7.10
N ASN A 50 -1.12 3.86 -8.18
CA ASN A 50 -2.23 3.29 -8.97
C ASN A 50 -3.03 2.26 -8.15
N ALA A 51 -2.34 1.33 -7.47
CA ALA A 51 -3.02 0.35 -6.62
C ALA A 51 -3.79 1.04 -5.48
N ALA A 52 -3.18 2.05 -4.85
CA ALA A 52 -3.85 2.85 -3.84
C ALA A 52 -5.10 3.54 -4.39
N GLN A 53 -5.02 4.23 -5.54
CA GLN A 53 -6.18 4.89 -6.15
C GLN A 53 -7.29 3.91 -6.53
N ALA A 54 -6.94 2.74 -7.04
CA ALA A 54 -7.92 1.71 -7.39
C ALA A 54 -8.64 1.18 -6.14
N VAL A 55 -7.90 0.98 -5.04
CA VAL A 55 -8.45 0.47 -3.78
C VAL A 55 -9.20 1.53 -2.97
N LEU A 56 -8.77 2.79 -3.00
CA LEU A 56 -9.38 3.89 -2.24
C LEU A 56 -10.49 4.60 -3.04
N GLY A 57 -10.52 4.42 -4.36
CA GLY A 57 -11.58 4.94 -5.23
C GLY A 57 -11.48 6.44 -5.53
N HIS A 58 -10.40 7.11 -5.11
CA HIS A 58 -10.15 8.53 -5.38
C HIS A 58 -8.66 8.81 -5.64
N ALA A 59 -8.35 10.05 -6.01
CA ALA A 59 -6.97 10.49 -6.16
C ALA A 59 -6.27 10.59 -4.79
N VAL A 60 -5.01 10.16 -4.73
CA VAL A 60 -4.22 10.10 -3.50
C VAL A 60 -2.85 10.70 -3.75
N ASP A 61 -2.14 11.08 -2.68
CA ASP A 61 -0.74 11.51 -2.75
C ASP A 61 0.19 10.54 -2.03
N TYR A 62 1.49 10.66 -2.27
CA TYR A 62 2.47 9.81 -1.61
C TYR A 62 2.60 10.19 -0.13
N GLY A 63 2.82 9.18 0.72
CA GLY A 63 2.93 9.32 2.17
C GLY A 63 1.70 8.82 2.92
N ALA A 64 1.54 9.29 4.16
CA ALA A 64 0.41 8.96 5.01
C ALA A 64 -0.88 9.54 4.45
N GLN A 65 -1.95 8.74 4.49
CA GLN A 65 -3.29 9.20 4.12
C GLN A 65 -4.06 9.68 5.35
N ALA A 66 -5.00 10.59 5.13
CA ALA A 66 -5.89 11.08 6.18
C ALA A 66 -6.91 10.02 6.63
N GLU A 67 -7.31 9.14 5.72
CA GLU A 67 -8.20 8.02 6.03
C GLU A 67 -7.44 6.86 6.69
N THR A 68 -8.17 6.11 7.51
CA THR A 68 -7.70 4.86 8.13
C THR A 68 -8.71 3.76 7.86
N TRP A 69 -8.25 2.52 7.96
CA TRP A 69 -9.12 1.35 8.00
C TRP A 69 -9.10 0.82 9.42
N ASP A 70 -10.17 1.08 10.17
CA ASP A 70 -10.21 0.86 11.61
C ASP A 70 -9.01 1.58 12.28
N SER A 71 -8.15 0.86 13.01
CA SER A 71 -6.93 1.38 13.62
C SER A 71 -5.69 1.32 12.71
N THR A 72 -5.84 0.90 11.45
CA THR A 72 -4.73 0.77 10.49
C THR A 72 -4.55 2.08 9.72
N ALA A 73 -3.39 2.73 9.91
CA ALA A 73 -3.03 3.91 9.13
C ALA A 73 -2.60 3.50 7.71
N LEU A 74 -3.07 4.23 6.70
CA LEU A 74 -2.79 3.93 5.30
C LEU A 74 -1.64 4.80 4.78
N TRP A 75 -0.80 4.19 3.94
CA TRP A 75 0.35 4.82 3.33
C TRP A 75 0.40 4.50 1.84
N VAL A 76 0.83 5.46 1.03
CA VAL A 76 1.04 5.29 -0.41
C VAL A 76 2.50 5.57 -0.73
N LEU A 77 3.16 4.61 -1.36
CA LEU A 77 4.58 4.69 -1.67
C LEU A 77 4.79 4.77 -3.18
N PRO A 78 5.88 5.43 -3.63
CA PRO A 78 6.30 5.35 -5.01
C PRO A 78 6.75 3.93 -5.33
N SER A 79 6.34 3.45 -6.51
CA SER A 79 6.62 2.08 -6.94
C SER A 79 8.13 1.84 -7.08
N PRO A 80 8.65 0.73 -6.52
CA PRO A 80 10.07 0.36 -6.64
C PRO A 80 10.41 -0.20 -8.03
N SER A 81 9.42 -0.38 -8.92
CA SER A 81 9.64 -0.83 -10.30
C SER A 81 10.45 0.18 -11.10
N GLY A 82 11.42 -0.30 -11.90
CA GLY A 82 12.22 0.54 -12.79
C GLY A 82 11.40 1.34 -13.81
N GLN A 83 10.19 0.87 -14.15
CA GLN A 83 9.28 1.56 -15.05
C GLN A 83 8.67 2.83 -14.42
N ALA A 84 8.58 2.88 -13.09
CA ALA A 84 8.09 4.02 -12.35
C ALA A 84 9.21 4.99 -11.93
N ARG A 85 10.44 4.79 -12.41
CA ARG A 85 11.64 5.56 -11.99
C ARG A 85 11.45 7.07 -12.06
N ARG A 86 10.68 7.58 -13.03
CA ARG A 86 10.39 9.02 -13.16
C ARG A 86 9.63 9.62 -11.97
N PHE A 87 8.92 8.78 -11.19
CA PHE A 87 8.16 9.16 -10.01
C PHE A 87 8.83 8.73 -8.71
N TRP A 88 10.05 8.18 -8.80
CA TRP A 88 10.75 7.67 -7.63
C TRP A 88 11.10 8.80 -6.67
N ASN A 89 10.77 8.59 -5.39
CA ASN A 89 11.21 9.40 -4.29
C ASN A 89 11.37 8.51 -3.05
N VAL A 90 12.53 8.53 -2.40
CA VAL A 90 12.78 7.70 -1.22
C VAL A 90 12.11 8.26 0.05
N ALA A 91 11.76 9.55 0.08
CA ALA A 91 11.25 10.20 1.28
C ALA A 91 9.99 9.55 1.87
N PRO A 92 8.96 9.15 1.09
CA PRO A 92 7.79 8.43 1.63
C PRO A 92 8.16 7.08 2.27
N TRP A 93 9.16 6.38 1.73
CA TRP A 93 9.66 5.12 2.29
C TRP A 93 10.34 5.33 3.65
N GLN A 94 11.17 6.37 3.75
CA GLN A 94 11.84 6.74 5.00
C GLN A 94 10.83 7.22 6.06
N ALA A 95 9.83 8.01 5.67
CA ALA A 95 8.77 8.44 6.56
C ALA A 95 7.93 7.27 7.09
N LEU A 96 7.63 6.28 6.24
CA LEU A 96 6.97 5.04 6.69
C LEU A 96 7.84 4.28 7.70
N ALA A 97 9.14 4.15 7.45
CA ALA A 97 10.05 3.48 8.38
C ALA A 97 10.13 4.19 9.75
N GLN A 98 10.15 5.53 9.74
CA GLN A 98 10.09 6.33 10.96
C GLN A 98 8.77 6.09 11.71
N ALA A 99 7.64 6.09 11.01
CA ALA A 99 6.34 5.78 11.61
C ALA A 99 6.27 4.34 12.15
N PHE A 100 6.93 3.39 11.49
CA PHE A 100 7.04 2.00 11.94
C PHE A 100 7.88 1.85 13.22
N HIS A 101 8.87 2.70 13.44
CA HIS A 101 9.68 2.69 14.67
C HIS A 101 9.15 3.60 15.77
N ALA A 102 8.26 4.55 15.45
CA ALA A 102 7.62 5.38 16.45
C ALA A 102 6.83 4.51 17.45
N PRO A 103 6.84 4.86 18.75
CA PRO A 103 5.99 4.20 19.75
C PRO A 103 4.51 4.34 19.38
N ARG A 104 3.68 3.41 19.88
CA ARG A 104 2.22 3.43 19.67
C ARG A 104 1.55 4.47 20.53
#